data_AF-A0A7W1L2I4-F1
#
_entry.id   AF-A0A7W1L2I4-F1
#
_cell.length_a   1.000
_cell.length_b   1.000
_cell.length_c   1.000
_cell.angle_alpha   90.00
_cell.angle_beta   90.00
_cell.angle_gamma   90.00
#
_symmetry.space_group_name_H-M   'P 1'
#
loop_
_entity.id
_entity.type
_entity.pdbx_description
1 polymer ?
#
loop_
_entity_poly.entity_id
_entity_poly.type
_entity_poly.pdbx_seq_one_letter_code
_entity_poly.pdbx_strand_id
1 'polypeptide(L)' 'TRLPVEYILNLLAHGATLEEILEEYKGLTGEDVQACLLFASKSLEEMDFMPMTAETR' A
#
# COMPACT_ATOMS: atom_id res chain seq x y z
N THR A 1 17.48 -0.57 0.77
CA THR A 1 16.78 -1.46 -0.19
C THR A 1 15.55 -0.72 -0.69
N ARG A 2 15.20 -0.80 -1.98
CA ARG A 2 13.93 -0.25 -2.49
C ARG A 2 12.93 -1.40 -2.55
N LEU A 3 12.16 -1.58 -1.48
CA LEU A 3 11.04 -2.52 -1.48
C LEU A 3 9.82 -1.81 -2.11
N PRO A 4 9.15 -2.40 -3.10
CA PRO A 4 7.94 -1.79 -3.65
C PRO A 4 6.80 -1.83 -2.62
N VAL A 5 6.07 -0.72 -2.50
CA VAL A 5 4.90 -0.58 -1.60
C VAL A 5 3.89 -1.70 -1.81
N GLU A 6 3.65 -2.06 -3.08
CA GLU A 6 2.74 -3.15 -3.48
C GLU A 6 3.11 -4.49 -2.83
N TYR A 7 4.40 -4.77 -2.66
CA TYR A 7 4.85 -6.03 -2.06
C TYR A 7 4.50 -6.11 -0.57
N ILE A 8 4.66 -5.00 0.17
CA ILE A 8 4.27 -4.90 1.57
C ILE A 8 2.75 -5.11 1.71
N LEU A 9 1.96 -4.50 0.83
CA LEU A 9 0.51 -4.68 0.81
C LEU A 9 0.13 -6.14 0.52
N ASN A 10 0.83 -6.80 -0.40
CA ASN A 10 0.57 -8.20 -0.73
C ASN A 10 0.86 -9.13 0.45
N LEU A 11 1.96 -8.91 1.18
CA LEU A 11 2.27 -9.67 2.39
C LEU A 11 1.18 -9.50 3.46
N LEU A 12 0.78 -8.26 3.71
CA LEU A 12 -0.31 -7.95 4.66
C LEU A 12 -1.63 -8.59 4.22
N ALA A 13 -1.95 -8.58 2.92
CA ALA A 13 -3.15 -9.21 2.37
C ALA A 13 -3.15 -10.74 2.53
N HIS A 14 -1.96 -11.37 2.51
CA HIS A 14 -1.79 -12.80 2.78
C HIS A 14 -1.77 -13.14 4.29
N GLY A 15 -1.92 -12.15 5.17
CA GLY A 15 -2.00 -12.34 6.62
C GLY A 15 -0.67 -12.24 7.34
N ALA A 16 0.40 -11.79 6.67
CA ALA A 16 1.67 -11.49 7.34
C ALA A 16 1.46 -10.37 8.38
N THR A 17 2.11 -10.49 9.53
CA THR A 17 2.07 -9.45 10.56
C THR A 17 3.15 -8.40 10.31
N LEU A 18 2.96 -7.23 10.92
CA LEU A 18 3.96 -6.16 10.90
C LEU A 18 5.31 -6.67 11.44
N GLU A 19 5.27 -7.48 12.49
CA GLU A 19 6.45 -8.03 13.17
C GLU A 19 7.24 -8.92 12.21
N GLU A 20 6.58 -9.86 11.51
CA GLU A 20 7.25 -10.74 10.55
C GLU A 20 7.90 -9.95 9.40
N ILE A 21 7.22 -8.92 8.90
CA ILE A 21 7.76 -8.05 7.85
C ILE A 21 9.01 -7.29 8.34
N LEU A 22 9.00 -6.78 9.57
CA LEU A 22 10.15 -6.07 10.16
C LEU A 22 11.32 -7.02 10.49
N GLU A 23 11.03 -8.27 10.85
CA GLU A 23 12.04 -9.30 11.09
C GLU A 23 12.74 -9.75 9.80
N GLU A 24 11.97 -9.96 8.72
CA GLU A 24 12.50 -10.28 7.39
C GLU A 24 13.30 -9.11 6.80
N TYR A 25 12.80 -7.89 6.96
CA TYR A 25 13.38 -6.68 6.39
C TYR A 25 13.95 -5.76 7.46
N LYS A 26 15.14 -6.08 7.96
CA LYS A 26 15.87 -5.30 8.99
C LYS A 26 16.17 -3.83 8.64
N GLY A 27 15.95 -3.42 7.38
CA GLY A 27 16.08 -2.04 6.92
C GLY A 27 14.75 -1.29 6.84
N LEU A 28 13.65 -1.94 7.19
CA LEU A 28 12.32 -1.38 7.22
C LEU A 28 11.97 -1.04 8.68
N THR A 29 11.37 0.12 8.89
CA THR A 29 10.84 0.51 10.19
C THR A 29 9.32 0.43 10.18
N GLY A 30 8.70 0.39 11.37
CA GLY A 30 7.24 0.45 11.46
C GLY A 30 6.68 1.74 10.81
N GLU A 31 7.42 2.84 10.89
CA GLU A 31 7.07 4.11 10.26
C GLU A 31 7.05 4.00 8.72
N ASP A 32 8.00 3.26 8.13
CA ASP A 32 8.02 3.01 6.68
C ASP A 32 6.77 2.25 6.23
N VAL A 33 6.35 1.23 6.99
CA VAL A 33 5.12 0.48 6.66
C VAL A 33 3.88 1.35 6.78
N GLN A 34 3.80 2.19 7.81
CA GLN A 34 2.70 3.14 7.96
C GLN A 34 2.68 4.17 6.82
N ALA A 35 3.83 4.68 6.40
CA ALA A 35 3.95 5.57 5.25
C ALA A 35 3.49 4.87 3.95
N CYS A 36 3.82 3.59 3.78
CA CYS A 36 3.35 2.77 2.66
C CYS A 36 1.82 2.63 2.64
N LEU A 37 1.21 2.35 3.79
CA LEU A 37 -0.25 2.25 3.93
C LEU A 37 -0.95 3.59 3.69
N LEU A 38 -0.36 4.69 4.19
CA LEU A 38 -0.87 6.04 3.95
C LEU A 38 -0.78 6.42 2.47
N PHE A 39 0.32 6.06 1.81
CA PHE A 39 0.47 6.27 0.37
C PHE A 39 -0.58 5.48 -0.40
N ALA A 40 -0.76 4.19 -0.10
CA ALA A 40 -1.75 3.34 -0.75
C ALA A 40 -3.18 3.87 -0.59
N SER A 41 -3.56 4.27 0.62
CA SER A 41 -4.89 4.85 0.90
C SER A 41 -5.10 6.16 0.14
N LYS A 42 -4.10 7.07 0.12
CA LYS A 42 -4.17 8.30 -0.69
C LYS A 42 -4.25 8.03 -2.19
N SER A 43 -3.50 7.05 -2.70
CA SER A 43 -3.54 6.69 -4.13
C SER A 43 -4.90 6.15 -4.54
N LEU A 44 -5.57 5.40 -3.65
CA LEU A 44 -6.94 4.92 -3.88
C LEU A 44 -7.96 6.06 -3.84
N GLU A 45 -7.79 7.03 -2.93
CA GLU A 45 -8.65 8.23 -2.86
C GLU A 45 -8.55 9.09 -4.13
N GLU A 46 -7.35 9.24 -4.70
CA GLU A 46 -7.15 9.91 -6.00
C GLU A 46 -7.81 9.15 -7.17
N MET A 47 -7.86 7.81 -7.10
CA MET A 47 -8.48 6.98 -8.16
C MET A 47 -10.01 7.02 -8.14
N ASP A 48 -10.64 7.45 -7.05
CA ASP A 48 -12.11 7.62 -6.96
C ASP A 48 -12.62 8.73 -7.91
N PHE A 49 -11.73 9.63 -8.32
CA PHE A 49 -12.04 10.73 -9.24
C PHE A 49 -11.90 10.35 -10.72
N MET A 50 -12.47 9.23 -11.16
CA MET A 50 -12.87 9.08 -12.56
C MET A 50 -14.35 9.41 -12.69
N PRO A 51 -14.73 10.64 -13.10
CA PRO A 51 -16.08 10.86 -13.57
C PRO A 51 -16.26 9.95 -14.79
N MET A 52 -16.99 8.84 -14.60
CA MET A 52 -17.55 8.10 -15.71
C MET A 52 -18.46 9.09 -16.45
N THR A 53 -17.93 9.74 -17.49
CA THR A 53 -18.78 10.42 -18.46
C THR A 53 -19.59 9.32 -19.12
N ALA A 54 -20.74 9.01 -18.53
CA ALA A 54 -21.75 8.22 -19.19
C ALA A 54 -22.08 8.96 -20.48
N GLU A 55 -21.67 8.39 -21.62
CA GLU A 55 -22.11 8.85 -22.93
C GLU A 55 -23.63 8.83 -22.92
N THR A 56 -24.24 10.01 -22.81
CA THR A 56 -25.67 10.17 -23.02
C THR A 56 -25.89 9.96 -24.52
N ARG A 57 -26.57 8.87 -24.84
CA ARG A 57 -27.13 8.64 -26.17
C ARG A 57 -28.37 9.50 -26.37
#